data_AF-A0A925L8Z3-F1
#
_entry.id   AF-A0A925L8Z3-F1
#
_cell.length_a   1.000
_cell.length_b   1.000
_cell.length_c   1.000
_cell.angle_alpha   90.00
_cell.angle_beta   90.00
_cell.angle_gamma   90.00
#
_symmetry.space_group_name_H-M   'P 1'
#
loop_
_entity.id
_entity.type
_entity.pdbx_description
1 polymer ?
#
loop_
_entity_poly.entity_id
_entity_poly.type
_entity_poly.pdbx_seq_one_letter_code
_entity_poly.pdbx_strand_id
1 'polypeptide(L)'
;MSAIRTAMALAALMCSASVVATLGGPVAVTERRAPGILLDTAVPRQFGDWQIDPSQATQVINPQTQQLLDKLYGQVLTRIYVNPRGYRIMLSLAYGSDQRGALQAHKPEVCYVAQGFSLLHSESSDIGTSYGPILGRRMSTQLGSRFEPVTYWFTLGDQTVRSRFERRMAEVRIGLTGQIPDGLLFRVSSIDLEPKRAYAEHDRFVNDLLAAVTPADRIRLSGLASTP
;
A
#
# COMPACT_ATOMS: atom_id res chain seq x y z
N MET A 1 7.82 8.00 -55.54
CA MET A 1 6.77 6.97 -55.34
C MET A 1 6.87 6.21 -54.01
N SER A 2 8.07 5.99 -53.44
CA SER A 2 8.24 5.31 -52.13
C SER A 2 7.61 6.08 -50.95
N ALA A 3 7.87 7.40 -50.85
CA ALA A 3 7.38 8.25 -49.75
C ALA A 3 5.86 8.38 -49.65
N ILE A 4 5.16 8.36 -50.80
CA ILE A 4 3.69 8.45 -50.84
C ILE A 4 3.06 7.13 -50.38
N ARG A 5 3.68 5.99 -50.72
CA ARG A 5 3.23 4.66 -50.26
C ARG A 5 3.43 4.47 -48.76
N THR A 6 4.56 4.93 -48.22
CA THR A 6 4.79 4.91 -46.76
C THR A 6 3.87 5.86 -46.02
N ALA A 7 3.61 7.06 -46.56
CA ALA A 7 2.64 7.99 -45.98
C ALA A 7 1.21 7.43 -45.97
N MET A 8 0.77 6.79 -47.06
CA MET A 8 -0.54 6.12 -47.11
C MET A 8 -0.63 4.93 -46.16
N ALA A 9 0.44 4.13 -46.03
CA ALA A 9 0.48 3.02 -45.09
C ALA A 9 0.39 3.50 -43.63
N LEU A 10 1.11 4.58 -43.29
CA LEU A 10 1.05 5.20 -41.97
C LEU A 10 -0.33 5.80 -41.68
N ALA A 11 -0.92 6.49 -42.64
CA ALA A 11 -2.27 7.04 -42.51
C ALA A 11 -3.32 5.93 -42.29
N ALA A 12 -3.24 4.82 -43.03
CA ALA A 12 -4.11 3.68 -42.85
C ALA A 12 -3.92 3.02 -41.46
N LEU A 13 -2.69 2.95 -40.96
CA LEU A 13 -2.39 2.43 -39.62
C LEU A 13 -2.95 3.33 -38.52
N MET A 14 -2.85 4.66 -38.67
CA MET A 14 -3.39 5.62 -37.71
C MET A 14 -4.92 5.64 -37.71
N CYS A 15 -5.56 5.58 -38.89
CA CYS A 15 -7.01 5.49 -39.00
C CYS A 15 -7.55 4.19 -38.40
N SER A 16 -6.88 3.06 -38.64
CA SER A 16 -7.28 1.78 -38.04
C SER A 16 -7.11 1.77 -36.51
N ALA A 17 -6.03 2.34 -35.97
CA ALA A 17 -5.86 2.50 -34.52
C ALA A 17 -6.96 3.38 -33.90
N SER A 18 -7.36 4.45 -34.59
CA SER A 18 -8.42 5.36 -34.12
C SER A 18 -9.81 4.71 -34.15
N VAL A 19 -10.10 3.91 -35.18
CA VAL A 19 -11.35 3.13 -35.29
C VAL A 19 -11.44 2.03 -34.24
N VAL A 20 -10.33 1.34 -33.93
CA VAL A 20 -10.28 0.37 -32.83
C VAL A 20 -10.52 1.04 -31.47
N ALA A 21 -9.99 2.25 -31.27
CA ALA A 21 -10.18 3.01 -30.04
C ALA A 21 -11.62 3.53 -29.85
N THR A 22 -12.33 3.85 -30.93
CA THR A 22 -13.72 4.35 -30.85
C THR A 22 -14.77 3.23 -30.82
N LEU A 23 -14.51 2.08 -31.46
CA LEU A 23 -15.37 0.90 -31.40
C LEU A 23 -15.15 0.08 -30.12
N GLY A 24 -13.95 0.14 -29.55
CA GLY A 24 -13.67 -0.33 -28.19
C GLY A 24 -14.20 0.67 -27.15
N GLY A 25 -15.52 0.84 -27.10
CA GLY A 25 -16.18 1.60 -26.03
C GLY A 25 -15.73 1.09 -24.65
N PRO A 26 -15.85 1.92 -23.59
CA PRO A 26 -15.40 1.54 -22.26
C PRO A 26 -16.00 0.19 -21.88
N VAL A 27 -15.14 -0.81 -21.71
CA VAL A 27 -15.55 -2.13 -21.20
C VAL A 27 -16.28 -1.86 -19.91
N ALA A 28 -17.58 -2.18 -19.86
CA ALA A 28 -18.37 -2.07 -18.65
C ALA A 28 -17.61 -2.83 -17.55
N VAL A 29 -17.19 -2.10 -16.51
CA VAL A 29 -16.44 -2.65 -15.38
C VAL A 29 -17.29 -3.76 -14.80
N THR A 30 -16.97 -5.00 -15.12
CA THR A 30 -17.74 -6.13 -14.65
C THR A 30 -17.24 -6.39 -13.24
N GLU A 31 -18.03 -6.03 -12.25
CA GLU A 31 -17.76 -6.20 -10.82
C GLU A 31 -17.75 -7.68 -10.40
N ARG A 32 -16.95 -8.53 -11.04
CA ARG A 32 -16.64 -9.85 -10.48
C ARG A 32 -15.57 -9.65 -9.41
N ARG A 33 -15.96 -8.96 -8.33
CA ARG A 33 -15.10 -8.56 -7.21
C ARG A 33 -14.86 -9.78 -6.33
N ALA A 34 -13.61 -10.23 -6.22
CA ALA A 34 -13.24 -11.09 -5.10
C ALA A 34 -13.57 -10.33 -3.80
N PRO A 35 -14.09 -10.98 -2.74
CA PRO A 35 -14.33 -10.28 -1.48
C PRO A 35 -13.02 -9.63 -1.02
N GLY A 36 -13.08 -8.32 -0.78
CA GLY A 36 -11.94 -7.54 -0.30
C GLY A 36 -11.46 -8.04 1.06
N ILE A 37 -10.21 -7.72 1.43
CA ILE A 37 -9.71 -8.00 2.78
C ILE A 37 -10.55 -7.26 3.82
N LEU A 38 -10.93 -7.92 4.92
CA LEU A 38 -11.52 -7.27 6.09
C LEU A 38 -10.43 -7.02 7.12
N LEU A 39 -9.91 -5.79 7.19
CA LEU A 39 -8.70 -5.46 7.95
C LEU A 39 -8.82 -5.78 9.44
N ASP A 40 -9.99 -5.51 10.05
CA ASP A 40 -10.18 -5.74 11.50
C ASP A 40 -10.08 -7.23 11.86
N THR A 41 -10.53 -8.10 10.96
CA THR A 41 -10.48 -9.56 11.11
C THR A 41 -9.14 -10.14 10.66
N ALA A 42 -8.58 -9.63 9.56
CA ALA A 42 -7.34 -10.13 8.98
C ALA A 42 -6.12 -9.84 9.86
N VAL A 43 -6.11 -8.71 10.57
CA VAL A 43 -5.01 -8.36 11.48
C VAL A 43 -5.37 -8.86 12.89
N PRO A 44 -4.62 -9.79 13.50
CA PRO A 44 -4.91 -10.28 14.85
C PRO A 44 -4.69 -9.19 15.90
N ARG A 45 -5.42 -9.26 17.03
CA ARG A 45 -5.21 -8.37 18.18
C ARG A 45 -3.95 -8.72 19.00
N GLN A 46 -3.44 -9.93 18.83
CA GLN A 46 -2.21 -10.42 19.44
C GLN A 46 -1.57 -11.45 18.50
N PHE A 47 -0.25 -11.40 18.38
CA PHE A 47 0.55 -12.34 17.57
C PHE A 47 2.03 -12.26 17.98
N GLY A 48 2.74 -13.39 17.93
CA GLY A 48 4.10 -13.46 18.46
C GLY A 48 4.16 -12.89 19.88
N ASP A 49 5.07 -11.94 20.11
CA ASP A 49 5.18 -11.21 21.37
C ASP A 49 4.33 -9.92 21.43
N TRP A 50 3.62 -9.57 20.35
CA TRP A 50 2.91 -8.30 20.21
C TRP A 50 1.45 -8.44 20.63
N GLN A 51 0.95 -7.47 21.38
CA GLN A 51 -0.46 -7.33 21.73
C GLN A 51 -0.89 -5.88 21.59
N ILE A 52 -2.18 -5.62 21.30
CA ILE A 52 -2.70 -4.24 21.30
C ILE A 52 -2.37 -3.57 22.64
N ASP A 53 -1.84 -2.35 22.59
CA ASP A 53 -1.53 -1.56 23.77
C ASP A 53 -2.82 -1.27 24.54
N PRO A 54 -2.94 -1.73 25.80
CA PRO A 54 -4.14 -1.49 26.61
C PRO A 54 -4.45 0.00 26.81
N SER A 55 -3.44 0.87 26.75
CA SER A 55 -3.62 2.33 26.82
C SER A 55 -4.20 2.95 25.55
N GLN A 56 -4.33 2.20 24.45
CA GLN A 56 -5.00 2.66 23.24
C GLN A 56 -6.52 2.79 23.44
N ALA A 57 -7.13 1.97 24.31
CA ALA A 57 -8.57 1.96 24.54
C ALA A 57 -9.14 3.28 25.09
N THR A 58 -8.29 4.17 25.60
CA THR A 58 -8.66 5.50 26.08
C THR A 58 -8.78 6.57 24.99
N GLN A 59 -8.38 6.28 23.75
CA GLN A 59 -8.48 7.24 22.66
C GLN A 59 -9.81 7.08 21.91
N VAL A 60 -10.86 7.71 22.43
CA VAL A 60 -12.17 7.79 21.78
C VAL A 60 -12.02 8.57 20.48
N ILE A 61 -12.01 7.87 19.34
CA ILE A 61 -12.08 8.51 18.03
C ILE A 61 -13.47 9.12 17.91
N ASN A 62 -13.54 10.41 17.58
CA ASN A 62 -14.82 11.08 17.37
C ASN A 62 -15.61 10.34 16.28
N PRO A 63 -16.85 9.89 16.55
CA PRO A 63 -17.65 9.10 15.60
C PRO A 63 -17.92 9.81 14.27
N GLN A 64 -17.91 11.15 14.23
CA GLN A 64 -18.07 11.94 13.00
C GLN A 64 -16.82 11.87 12.12
N THR A 65 -15.62 11.82 12.72
CA THR A 65 -14.36 11.63 12.01
C THR A 65 -14.27 10.21 11.46
N GLN A 66 -14.73 9.20 12.21
CA GLN A 66 -14.82 7.81 11.75
C GLN A 66 -15.72 7.70 10.50
N GLN A 67 -16.92 8.29 10.55
CA GLN A 67 -17.86 8.28 9.41
C GLN A 67 -17.34 8.99 8.15
N LEU A 68 -16.51 10.02 8.30
CA LEU A 68 -15.86 10.69 7.17
C LEU A 68 -14.74 9.82 6.59
N LEU A 69 -13.96 9.14 7.44
CA LEU A 69 -12.93 8.19 7.00
C LEU A 69 -13.54 6.97 6.28
N ASP A 70 -14.65 6.44 6.79
CA ASP A 70 -15.39 5.32 6.18
C ASP A 70 -15.99 5.67 4.81
N LYS A 71 -16.21 6.96 4.53
CA LYS A 71 -16.65 7.44 3.20
C LYS A 71 -15.50 7.66 2.22
N LEU A 72 -14.29 7.93 2.70
CA LEU A 72 -13.11 8.27 1.88
C LEU A 72 -12.21 7.06 1.59
N TYR A 73 -12.22 6.05 2.46
CA TYR A 73 -11.48 4.81 2.30
C TYR A 73 -12.44 3.62 2.32
N GLY A 74 -12.06 2.51 1.67
CA GLY A 74 -12.81 1.27 1.82
C GLY A 74 -12.76 0.80 3.27
N GLN A 75 -11.55 0.72 3.85
CA GLN A 75 -11.31 0.38 5.25
C GLN A 75 -9.99 1.03 5.75
N VAL A 76 -9.98 1.57 6.97
CA VAL A 76 -8.77 2.03 7.66
C VAL A 76 -8.62 1.30 8.99
N LEU A 77 -7.41 0.80 9.27
CA LEU A 77 -7.08 0.18 10.55
C LEU A 77 -5.89 0.91 11.18
N THR A 78 -6.08 1.44 12.39
CA THR A 78 -5.01 2.04 13.19
C THR A 78 -4.91 1.34 14.53
N ARG A 79 -3.78 0.71 14.81
CA ARG A 79 -3.52 -0.02 16.07
C ARG A 79 -2.14 0.28 16.60
N ILE A 80 -2.02 0.34 17.93
CA ILE A 80 -0.73 0.40 18.61
C ILE A 80 -0.51 -0.97 19.24
N TYR A 81 0.61 -1.61 18.93
CA TYR A 81 1.03 -2.85 19.56
C TYR A 81 2.18 -2.59 20.52
N VAL A 82 2.22 -3.35 21.60
CA VAL A 82 3.28 -3.34 22.59
C VAL A 82 3.84 -4.75 22.76
N ASN A 83 5.16 -4.88 22.91
CA ASN A 83 5.81 -6.14 23.26
C ASN A 83 6.16 -6.20 24.77
N PRO A 84 6.64 -7.34 25.31
CA PRO A 84 6.97 -7.46 26.74
C PRO A 84 8.10 -6.53 27.20
N ARG A 85 8.90 -5.99 26.28
CA ARG A 85 9.94 -4.99 26.56
C ARG A 85 9.37 -3.56 26.64
N GLY A 86 8.07 -3.38 26.40
CA GLY A 86 7.42 -2.08 26.37
C GLY A 86 7.64 -1.28 25.07
N TYR A 87 8.27 -1.88 24.05
CA TYR A 87 8.45 -1.23 22.75
C TYR A 87 7.11 -1.15 22.03
N ARG A 88 6.83 -0.01 21.39
CA ARG A 88 5.54 0.26 20.76
C ARG A 88 5.67 0.44 19.26
N ILE A 89 4.80 -0.23 18.52
CA ILE A 89 4.65 -0.10 17.06
C ILE A 89 3.27 0.47 16.75
N MET A 90 3.23 1.54 15.97
CA MET A 90 2.02 2.11 15.40
C MET A 90 1.80 1.52 14.02
N LEU A 91 0.79 0.66 13.88
CA LEU A 91 0.33 0.09 12.62
C LEU A 91 -0.79 0.96 12.05
N SER A 92 -0.66 1.33 10.77
CA SER A 92 -1.69 2.00 10.00
C SER A 92 -1.86 1.31 8.65
N LEU A 93 -3.06 0.81 8.39
CA LEU A 93 -3.44 0.20 7.12
C LEU A 93 -4.58 1.00 6.49
N ALA A 94 -4.46 1.32 5.20
CA ALA A 94 -5.54 1.93 4.43
C ALA A 94 -5.80 1.10 3.18
N TYR A 95 -7.00 0.52 3.11
CA TYR A 95 -7.45 -0.31 1.99
C TYR A 95 -8.48 0.46 1.16
N GLY A 96 -8.28 0.47 -0.15
CA GLY A 96 -9.17 1.09 -1.12
C GLY A 96 -9.48 0.11 -2.24
N SER A 97 -10.76 -0.08 -2.52
CA SER A 97 -11.25 -1.01 -3.54
C SER A 97 -11.39 -0.39 -4.94
N ASP A 98 -11.05 0.89 -5.08
CA ASP A 98 -10.92 1.60 -6.35
C ASP A 98 -9.67 2.50 -6.27
N GLN A 99 -8.60 2.09 -6.95
CA GLN A 99 -7.29 2.75 -6.91
C GLN A 99 -7.07 3.76 -8.06
N ARG A 100 -8.15 4.27 -8.69
CA ARG A 100 -8.04 5.38 -9.67
C ARG A 100 -7.43 6.62 -9.01
N GLY A 101 -6.11 6.82 -9.18
CA GLY A 101 -5.40 8.04 -8.75
C GLY A 101 -5.06 8.17 -7.26
N ALA A 102 -5.67 7.37 -6.37
CA ALA A 102 -5.52 7.50 -4.91
C ALA A 102 -4.09 7.26 -4.38
N LEU A 103 -3.32 6.34 -4.99
CA LEU A 103 -1.93 6.03 -4.58
C LEU A 103 -0.96 7.19 -4.69
N GLN A 104 -1.23 8.15 -5.59
CA GLN A 104 -0.35 9.32 -5.73
C GLN A 104 -0.64 10.40 -4.70
N ALA A 105 -1.87 10.46 -4.16
CA ALA A 105 -2.32 11.56 -3.31
C ALA A 105 -1.98 11.39 -1.81
N HIS A 106 -1.53 10.21 -1.36
CA HIS A 106 -1.39 9.88 0.07
C HIS A 106 -0.04 9.23 0.41
N LYS A 107 1.06 9.76 -0.13
CA LYS A 107 2.40 9.28 0.26
C LYS A 107 2.77 9.77 1.66
N PRO A 108 3.25 8.90 2.57
CA PRO A 108 3.64 9.29 3.91
C PRO A 108 4.62 10.47 3.96
N GLU A 109 5.56 10.59 3.02
CA GLU A 109 6.49 11.72 2.98
C GLU A 109 5.78 13.07 2.86
N VAL A 110 4.76 13.13 2.00
CA VAL A 110 3.98 14.36 1.75
C VAL A 110 3.12 14.66 2.97
N CYS A 111 2.44 13.65 3.52
CA CYS A 111 1.56 13.82 4.66
C CYS A 111 2.33 14.21 5.94
N TYR A 112 3.49 13.61 6.21
CA TYR A 112 4.30 13.92 7.39
C TYR A 112 4.82 15.37 7.31
N VAL A 113 5.33 15.80 6.15
CA VAL A 113 5.76 17.19 5.96
C VAL A 113 4.58 18.16 6.12
N ALA A 114 3.41 17.84 5.55
CA ALA A 114 2.21 18.66 5.71
C ALA A 114 1.72 18.73 7.18
N GLN A 115 2.00 17.72 7.99
CA GLN A 115 1.73 17.68 9.44
C GLN A 115 2.81 18.40 10.27
N GLY A 116 3.84 18.95 9.63
CA GLY A 116 4.91 19.71 10.27
C GLY A 116 6.16 18.89 10.63
N PHE A 117 6.24 17.60 10.24
CA PHE A 117 7.47 16.82 10.44
C PHE A 117 8.57 17.25 9.46
N SER A 118 9.80 17.29 9.95
CA SER A 118 11.01 17.30 9.12
C SER A 118 11.30 15.88 8.63
N LEU A 119 11.46 15.72 7.32
CA LEU A 119 11.93 14.47 6.72
C LEU A 119 13.46 14.45 6.72
N LEU A 120 14.07 13.67 7.61
CA LEU A 120 15.52 13.62 7.80
C LEU A 120 16.22 12.72 6.77
N HIS A 121 15.60 11.56 6.48
CA HIS A 121 16.10 10.59 5.49
C HIS A 121 14.92 9.84 4.88
N SER A 122 15.05 9.40 3.63
CA SER A 122 14.03 8.60 2.93
C SER A 122 14.67 7.77 1.82
N GLU A 123 14.55 6.45 1.92
CA GLU A 123 15.16 5.52 0.97
C GLU A 123 14.26 4.31 0.69
N SER A 124 14.32 3.80 -0.54
CA SER A 124 13.75 2.50 -0.86
C SER A 124 14.52 1.41 -0.10
N SER A 125 13.81 0.41 0.43
CA SER A 125 14.41 -0.64 1.25
C SER A 125 13.66 -1.95 1.05
N ASP A 126 14.42 -3.04 0.94
CA ASP A 126 13.87 -4.40 0.97
C ASP A 126 13.64 -4.81 2.42
N ILE A 127 12.37 -5.01 2.77
CA ILE A 127 11.97 -5.53 4.08
C ILE A 127 12.04 -7.06 4.00
N GLY A 128 13.09 -7.62 4.59
CA GLY A 128 13.31 -9.07 4.59
C GLY A 128 12.25 -9.79 5.40
N THR A 129 11.50 -10.69 4.76
CA THR A 129 10.58 -11.57 5.47
C THR A 129 10.87 -13.03 5.18
N SER A 130 10.39 -13.92 6.05
CA SER A 130 10.46 -15.37 5.84
C SER A 130 9.72 -15.86 4.58
N TYR A 131 8.92 -14.98 3.94
CA TYR A 131 8.14 -15.26 2.73
C TYR A 131 8.71 -14.58 1.48
N GLY A 132 9.80 -13.82 1.62
CA GLY A 132 10.42 -13.05 0.54
C GLY A 132 10.60 -11.56 0.90
N PRO A 133 11.40 -10.82 0.12
CA PRO A 133 11.61 -9.40 0.34
C PRO A 133 10.38 -8.60 -0.12
N ILE A 134 9.87 -7.74 0.76
CA ILE A 134 8.84 -6.77 0.43
C ILE A 134 9.55 -5.47 0.01
N LEU A 135 9.30 -5.00 -1.21
CA LEU A 135 9.82 -3.72 -1.66
C LEU A 135 9.03 -2.58 -1.01
N GLY A 136 9.67 -1.89 -0.07
CA GLY A 136 9.08 -0.76 0.62
C GLY A 136 10.00 0.44 0.67
N ARG A 137 9.67 1.33 1.60
CA ARG A 137 10.41 2.57 1.82
C ARG A 137 10.55 2.80 3.31
N ARG A 138 11.72 3.27 3.71
CA ARG A 138 12.04 3.67 5.08
C ARG A 138 12.31 5.15 5.12
N MET A 139 11.79 5.82 6.13
CA MET A 139 12.05 7.22 6.36
C MET A 139 12.20 7.52 7.85
N SER A 140 13.09 8.44 8.18
CA SER A 140 13.22 8.98 9.53
C SER A 140 12.65 10.38 9.55
N THR A 141 11.71 10.62 10.45
CA THR A 141 11.01 11.91 10.56
C THR A 141 11.16 12.49 11.97
N GLN A 142 11.03 13.81 12.09
CA GLN A 142 11.13 14.50 13.38
C GLN A 142 10.07 15.59 13.51
N LEU A 143 9.44 15.68 14.68
CA LEU A 143 8.56 16.79 15.08
C LEU A 143 8.92 17.22 16.51
N GLY A 144 9.66 18.31 16.65
CA GLY A 144 10.20 18.75 17.94
C GLY A 144 11.10 17.68 18.56
N SER A 145 10.71 17.16 19.73
CA SER A 145 11.40 16.06 20.43
C SER A 145 10.96 14.65 20.00
N ARG A 146 9.94 14.53 19.14
CA ARG A 146 9.45 13.25 18.64
C ARG A 146 10.25 12.85 17.41
N PHE A 147 11.01 11.76 17.52
CA PHE A 147 11.66 11.11 16.39
C PHE A 147 10.86 9.88 16.01
N GLU A 148 10.44 9.81 14.75
CA GLU A 148 9.59 8.75 14.25
C GLU A 148 10.15 8.15 12.97
N PRO A 149 10.89 7.04 13.09
CA PRO A 149 11.17 6.17 11.97
C PRO A 149 9.89 5.52 11.47
N VAL A 150 9.76 5.40 10.15
CA VAL A 150 8.59 4.86 9.46
C VAL A 150 9.05 3.89 8.39
N THR A 151 8.35 2.77 8.27
CA THR A 151 8.49 1.80 7.18
C THR A 151 7.13 1.60 6.54
N TYR A 152 7.05 1.69 5.22
CA TYR A 152 5.78 1.54 4.52
C TYR A 152 5.95 0.97 3.11
N TRP A 153 4.88 0.40 2.57
CA TRP A 153 4.79 -0.01 1.18
C TRP A 153 3.35 0.06 0.68
N PHE A 154 3.18 -0.04 -0.64
CA PHE A 154 1.88 -0.16 -1.27
C PHE A 154 1.75 -1.54 -1.92
N THR A 155 0.59 -2.17 -1.78
CA THR A 155 0.21 -3.36 -2.57
C THR A 155 -0.84 -2.96 -3.60
N LEU A 156 -0.73 -3.52 -4.81
CA LEU A 156 -1.74 -3.38 -5.87
C LEU A 156 -2.15 -4.80 -6.28
N GLY A 157 -3.39 -5.18 -5.98
CA GLY A 157 -3.85 -6.56 -6.15
C GLY A 157 -3.00 -7.55 -5.34
N ASP A 158 -2.35 -8.47 -6.04
CA ASP A 158 -1.49 -9.53 -5.52
C ASP A 158 0.02 -9.28 -5.72
N GLN A 159 0.42 -8.05 -6.11
CA GLN A 159 1.83 -7.75 -6.43
C GLN A 159 2.34 -6.47 -5.77
N THR A 160 3.54 -6.54 -5.20
CA THR A 160 4.40 -5.37 -4.96
C THR A 160 4.95 -4.89 -6.30
N VAL A 161 4.70 -3.62 -6.66
CA VAL A 161 5.12 -3.07 -7.95
C VAL A 161 6.64 -2.85 -7.94
N ARG A 162 7.41 -3.75 -8.59
CA ARG A 162 8.88 -3.75 -8.55
C ARG A 162 9.52 -2.81 -9.58
N SER A 163 8.80 -2.39 -10.64
CA SER A 163 9.35 -1.42 -11.61
C SER A 163 8.33 -0.48 -12.25
N ARG A 164 8.80 0.67 -12.77
CA ARG A 164 7.99 1.60 -13.59
C ARG A 164 7.37 0.92 -14.82
N PHE A 165 8.04 -0.10 -15.36
CA PHE A 165 7.57 -0.84 -16.52
C PHE A 165 6.43 -1.80 -16.16
N GLU A 166 6.55 -2.53 -15.06
CA GLU A 166 5.46 -3.38 -14.53
C GLU A 166 4.23 -2.54 -14.19
N ARG A 167 4.44 -1.35 -13.59
CA ARG A 167 3.36 -0.38 -13.37
C ARG A 167 2.69 0.01 -14.67
N ARG A 168 3.47 0.32 -15.71
CA ARG A 168 2.94 0.72 -17.01
C ARG A 168 2.19 -0.42 -17.70
N MET A 169 2.68 -1.65 -17.57
CA MET A 169 2.01 -2.84 -18.11
C MET A 169 0.71 -3.16 -17.37
N ALA A 170 0.70 -2.98 -16.04
CA ALA A 170 -0.51 -3.06 -15.24
C ALA A 170 -1.53 -1.97 -15.66
N GLU A 171 -1.10 -0.72 -15.84
CA GLU A 171 -1.94 0.38 -16.36
C GLU A 171 -2.54 0.06 -17.75
N VAL A 172 -1.75 -0.52 -18.66
CA VAL A 172 -2.22 -0.96 -19.98
C VAL A 172 -3.25 -2.09 -19.85
N ARG A 173 -2.98 -3.10 -19.01
CA ARG A 173 -3.93 -4.20 -18.74
C ARG A 173 -5.23 -3.66 -18.13
N ILE A 174 -5.16 -2.69 -17.24
CA ILE A 174 -6.33 -2.03 -16.65
C ILE A 174 -7.14 -1.33 -17.74
N GLY A 175 -6.49 -0.55 -18.62
CA GLY A 175 -7.16 0.13 -19.73
C GLY A 175 -7.83 -0.82 -20.73
N LEU A 176 -7.30 -2.04 -20.89
CA LEU A 176 -7.84 -3.06 -21.80
C LEU A 176 -8.94 -3.95 -21.17
N THR A 177 -8.88 -4.19 -19.85
CA THR A 177 -9.76 -5.14 -19.16
C THR A 177 -10.85 -4.47 -18.32
N GLY A 178 -10.70 -3.18 -17.99
CA GLY A 178 -11.60 -2.44 -17.11
C GLY A 178 -11.52 -2.85 -15.63
N GLN A 179 -10.64 -3.78 -15.25
CA GLN A 179 -10.46 -4.20 -13.85
C GLN A 179 -9.50 -3.26 -13.14
N ILE A 180 -9.98 -2.56 -12.10
CA ILE A 180 -9.14 -1.73 -11.24
C ILE A 180 -8.71 -2.60 -10.06
N PRO A 181 -7.41 -2.82 -9.84
CA PRO A 181 -6.94 -3.60 -8.71
C PRO A 181 -7.24 -2.84 -7.42
N ASP A 182 -7.73 -3.56 -6.41
CA ASP A 182 -7.75 -3.06 -5.03
C ASP A 182 -6.29 -2.79 -4.59
N GLY A 183 -6.09 -1.96 -3.57
CA GLY A 183 -4.74 -1.73 -3.06
C GLY A 183 -4.72 -1.33 -1.59
N LEU A 184 -3.55 -1.53 -0.97
CA LEU A 184 -3.31 -1.32 0.45
C LEU A 184 -2.09 -0.43 0.64
N LEU A 185 -2.19 0.58 1.49
CA LEU A 185 -1.04 1.20 2.13
C LEU A 185 -0.80 0.49 3.46
N PHE A 186 0.35 -0.15 3.60
CA PHE A 186 0.82 -0.71 4.86
C PHE A 186 1.89 0.22 5.45
N ARG A 187 1.69 0.68 6.68
CA ARG A 187 2.65 1.53 7.39
C ARG A 187 2.87 1.06 8.82
N VAL A 188 4.13 0.94 9.22
CA VAL A 188 4.56 0.79 10.61
C VAL A 188 5.46 1.95 11.00
N SER A 189 5.27 2.50 12.20
CA SER A 189 6.17 3.49 12.77
C SER A 189 6.36 3.27 14.27
N SER A 190 7.42 3.85 14.82
CA SER A 190 7.71 3.84 16.26
C SER A 190 8.35 5.16 16.68
N ILE A 191 8.29 5.48 17.97
CA ILE A 191 9.00 6.64 18.52
C ILE A 191 10.37 6.15 18.98
N ASP A 192 11.41 6.50 18.24
CA ASP A 192 12.78 6.06 18.51
C ASP A 192 13.80 7.06 17.95
N LEU A 193 14.82 7.39 18.76
CA LEU A 193 15.94 8.23 18.38
C LEU A 193 16.94 7.53 17.45
N GLU A 194 16.95 6.19 17.42
CA GLU A 194 17.86 5.37 16.62
C GLU A 194 17.12 4.64 15.49
N PRO A 195 17.13 5.17 14.25
CA PRO A 195 16.38 4.59 13.14
C PRO A 195 16.75 3.14 12.84
N LYS A 196 18.02 2.76 13.02
CA LYS A 196 18.46 1.37 12.77
C LYS A 196 17.79 0.38 13.71
N ARG A 197 17.69 0.71 15.00
CA ARG A 197 16.99 -0.11 16.00
C ARG A 197 15.51 -0.19 15.67
N ALA A 198 14.89 0.95 15.36
CA ALA A 198 13.49 1.01 14.99
C ALA A 198 13.16 0.15 13.77
N TYR A 199 13.97 0.23 12.71
CA TYR A 199 13.78 -0.58 11.51
C TYR A 199 13.92 -2.08 11.79
N ALA A 200 14.82 -2.48 12.69
CA ALA A 200 14.92 -3.88 13.13
C ALA A 200 13.65 -4.35 13.87
N GLU A 201 13.09 -3.52 14.75
CA GLU A 201 11.81 -3.81 15.43
C GLU A 201 10.63 -3.80 14.45
N HIS A 202 10.65 -2.94 13.43
CA HIS A 202 9.65 -2.94 12.35
C HIS A 202 9.71 -4.26 11.57
N ASP A 203 10.91 -4.73 11.20
CA ASP A 203 11.08 -5.98 10.45
C ASP A 203 10.60 -7.18 11.27
N ARG A 204 10.93 -7.22 12.56
CA ARG A 204 10.43 -8.26 13.49
C ARG A 204 8.90 -8.23 13.56
N PHE A 205 8.32 -7.05 13.80
CA PHE A 205 6.87 -6.87 13.86
C PHE A 205 6.18 -7.34 12.57
N VAL A 206 6.71 -6.98 11.40
CA VAL A 206 6.16 -7.39 10.10
C VAL A 206 6.27 -8.90 9.91
N ASN A 207 7.40 -9.52 10.26
CA ASN A 207 7.55 -10.97 10.18
C ASN A 207 6.57 -11.71 11.10
N ASP A 208 6.45 -11.29 12.36
CA ASP A 208 5.56 -11.90 13.35
C ASP A 208 4.09 -11.76 12.90
N LEU A 209 3.70 -10.60 12.35
CA LEU A 209 2.36 -10.37 11.81
C LEU A 209 2.08 -11.29 10.61
N LEU A 210 2.97 -11.33 9.63
CA LEU A 210 2.79 -12.14 8.42
C LEU A 210 2.76 -13.64 8.74
N ALA A 211 3.44 -14.09 9.80
CA ALA A 211 3.37 -15.45 10.29
C ALA A 211 2.02 -15.81 10.93
N ALA A 212 1.34 -14.83 11.54
CA ALA A 212 0.09 -15.05 12.27
C ALA A 212 -1.19 -14.91 11.43
N VAL A 213 -1.09 -14.35 10.22
CA VAL A 213 -2.23 -14.21 9.31
C VAL A 213 -2.37 -15.41 8.37
N THR A 214 -3.57 -15.55 7.78
CA THR A 214 -3.82 -16.59 6.77
C THR A 214 -2.92 -16.38 5.53
N PRO A 215 -2.62 -17.44 4.75
CA PRO A 215 -1.86 -17.27 3.50
C PRO A 215 -2.50 -16.27 2.53
N ALA A 216 -3.83 -16.20 2.47
CA ALA A 216 -4.55 -15.27 1.61
C ALA A 216 -4.36 -13.81 2.07
N ASP A 217 -4.49 -13.55 3.37
CA ASP A 217 -4.28 -12.21 3.94
C ASP A 217 -2.82 -11.79 3.87
N ARG A 218 -1.88 -12.74 4.05
CA ARG A 218 -0.44 -12.50 3.90
C ARG A 218 -0.12 -11.92 2.54
N ILE A 219 -0.66 -12.49 1.46
CA ILE A 219 -0.46 -12.00 0.08
C ILE A 219 -1.00 -10.58 -0.05
N ARG A 220 -2.20 -10.31 0.48
CA ARG A 220 -2.81 -8.97 0.38
C ARG A 220 -2.07 -7.90 1.20
N LEU A 221 -1.57 -8.26 2.38
CA LEU A 221 -0.83 -7.37 3.27
C LEU A 221 0.59 -7.10 2.78
N SER A 222 1.28 -8.12 2.25
CA SER A 222 2.68 -8.04 1.83
C SER A 222 2.88 -7.70 0.35
N GLY A 223 1.91 -8.03 -0.50
CA GLY A 223 2.05 -7.98 -1.96
C GLY A 223 3.01 -9.03 -2.52
N LEU A 224 3.41 -10.02 -1.71
CA LEU A 224 4.22 -11.15 -2.16
C LEU A 224 3.33 -12.14 -2.90
N ALA A 225 3.81 -12.63 -4.05
CA ALA A 225 3.13 -13.71 -4.76
C ALA A 225 3.07 -14.98 -3.88
N SER A 226 2.02 -15.77 -4.03
CA SER A 226 1.96 -17.12 -3.46
C SER A 226 3.19 -17.90 -3.95
N THR A 227 4.07 -18.29 -3.03
CA THR A 227 5.13 -19.26 -3.34
C THR A 227 4.46 -20.54 -3.82
N PRO A 228 4.84 -21.10 -4.99
CA PRO A 228 4.29 -22.36 -5.47
C PRO A 228 4.60 -23.53 -4.52
#